data_AF-A0A5E8V680-F1
#
_entry.id   AF-A0A5E8V680-F1
#
_cell.length_a   1.000
_cell.length_b   1.000
_cell.length_c   1.000
_cell.angle_alpha   90.00
_cell.angle_beta   90.00
_cell.angle_gamma   90.00
#
_symmetry.space_group_name_H-M   'P 1'
#
loop_
_entity.id
_entity.type
_entity.pdbx_description
1 polymer ?
#
loop_
_entity_poly.entity_id
_entity_poly.type
_entity_poly.pdbx_seq_one_letter_code
_entity_poly.pdbx_strand_id
1 'polypeptide(L)'
;MVAADYPSAVRAGTMAAARLHQQLDLRQQIEAAGGNVDVFAAIHALDLPLLVRPLQGLLGAYLSDPGPGVLVTTQRPMSIQRFTAAHELGHFRLQHQPSLDDESILRRMPLQAQPTGDFQEVEADAFAVEFMMPRWLVAWHAARQGWTVPDFRRPSAVYQLSLRIGASYEATCWTLARHRFIQATQARELLQTQPREMKVALLEAYQPQDYRGDVWLLTERDAGVRIDGSRNDLFVLRLEEHSGGGYLWDIDQLKESGFAVVRDDLQAIDADGVGGPVIRRVTATPPDTYRGRLALDERRPWDPDPPLATLAVDVDLTGPEQEGLSRAERRRLLEAA
;
A
#
# COMPACT_ATOMS: atom_id res chain seq x y z
N MET A 1 28.97 9.69 -10.14
CA MET A 1 29.63 8.83 -11.15
C MET A 1 28.52 8.09 -11.84
N VAL A 2 28.37 8.26 -13.15
CA VAL A 2 27.38 7.51 -13.93
C VAL A 2 27.77 6.04 -13.92
N ALA A 3 26.83 5.13 -13.67
CA ALA A 3 27.09 3.69 -13.71
C ALA A 3 27.68 3.25 -15.07
N ALA A 4 28.60 2.30 -15.01
CA ALA A 4 29.32 1.80 -16.20
C ALA A 4 28.66 0.56 -16.83
N ASP A 5 27.80 -0.11 -16.06
CA ASP A 5 27.07 -1.31 -16.48
C ASP A 5 25.73 -1.43 -15.74
N TYR A 6 24.85 -2.30 -16.24
CA TYR A 6 23.53 -2.50 -15.65
C TYR A 6 23.60 -2.97 -14.17
N PRO A 7 24.45 -3.94 -13.77
CA PRO A 7 24.56 -4.33 -12.36
C PRO A 7 25.01 -3.21 -11.43
N SER A 8 25.91 -2.32 -11.87
CA SER A 8 26.35 -1.16 -11.08
C SER A 8 25.26 -0.11 -10.95
N ALA A 9 24.49 0.14 -12.02
CA ALA A 9 23.31 1.00 -11.97
C ALA A 9 22.29 0.51 -10.94
N VAL A 10 21.91 -0.77 -10.99
CA VAL A 10 20.99 -1.36 -10.02
C VAL A 10 21.53 -1.22 -8.59
N ARG A 11 22.82 -1.52 -8.37
CA ARG A 11 23.44 -1.36 -7.04
C ARG A 11 23.42 0.09 -6.56
N ALA A 12 23.72 1.06 -7.43
CA ALA A 12 23.75 2.47 -7.08
C ALA A 12 22.35 2.97 -6.62
N GLY A 13 21.30 2.65 -7.39
CA GLY A 13 19.92 2.96 -7.03
C GLY A 13 19.49 2.34 -5.70
N THR A 14 19.71 1.04 -5.52
CA THR A 14 19.42 0.31 -4.27
C THR A 14 20.16 0.92 -3.07
N MET A 15 21.45 1.26 -3.22
CA MET A 15 22.23 1.88 -2.15
C MET A 15 21.73 3.29 -1.79
N ALA A 16 21.32 4.08 -2.78
CA ALA A 16 20.77 5.41 -2.55
C ALA A 16 19.42 5.34 -1.79
N ALA A 17 18.56 4.38 -2.14
CA ALA A 17 17.32 4.13 -1.41
C ALA A 17 17.57 3.73 0.04
N ALA A 18 18.48 2.78 0.28
CA ALA A 18 18.82 2.33 1.63
C ALA A 18 19.41 3.47 2.50
N ARG A 19 20.24 4.34 1.92
CA ARG A 19 20.73 5.55 2.61
C ARG A 19 19.61 6.51 2.97
N LEU A 20 18.62 6.69 2.08
CA LEU A 20 17.50 7.57 2.36
C LEU A 20 16.59 6.99 3.47
N HIS A 21 16.36 5.67 3.49
CA HIS A 21 15.66 5.01 4.60
C HIS A 21 16.33 5.29 5.95
N GLN A 22 17.67 5.23 6.01
CA GLN A 22 18.43 5.55 7.21
C GLN A 22 18.36 7.03 7.57
N GLN A 23 18.52 7.93 6.59
CA GLN A 23 18.49 9.37 6.82
C GLN A 23 17.13 9.84 7.38
N LEU A 24 16.04 9.25 6.90
CA LEU A 24 14.67 9.60 7.31
C LEU A 24 14.12 8.69 8.42
N ASP A 25 14.92 7.76 8.94
CA ASP A 25 14.53 6.79 9.98
C ASP A 25 13.21 6.04 9.67
N LEU A 26 12.99 5.73 8.39
CA LEU A 26 11.69 5.22 7.91
C LEU A 26 11.35 3.85 8.49
N ARG A 27 12.37 3.02 8.74
CA ARG A 27 12.16 1.70 9.32
C ARG A 27 11.61 1.79 10.74
N GLN A 28 12.20 2.61 11.59
CA GLN A 28 11.73 2.78 12.97
C GLN A 28 10.31 3.37 12.99
N GLN A 29 10.04 4.38 12.14
CA GLN A 29 8.72 4.99 12.05
C GLN A 29 7.63 3.99 11.61
N ILE A 30 7.91 3.17 10.60
CA ILE A 30 6.95 2.16 10.11
C ILE A 30 6.82 1.00 11.09
N GLU A 31 7.89 0.57 11.76
CA GLU A 31 7.78 -0.46 12.79
C GLU A 31 6.90 0.00 13.97
N ALA A 32 6.85 1.31 14.25
CA ALA A 32 6.02 1.91 15.30
C ALA A 32 4.56 2.17 14.89
N ALA A 33 4.31 2.70 13.69
CA ALA A 33 2.97 3.13 13.23
C ALA A 33 2.32 2.22 12.17
N GLY A 34 3.08 1.28 11.61
CA GLY A 34 2.67 0.42 10.51
C GLY A 34 2.45 1.15 9.18
N GLY A 35 2.01 0.39 8.18
CA GLY A 35 1.72 0.91 6.84
C GLY A 35 2.86 0.72 5.83
N ASN A 36 3.01 1.69 4.92
CA ASN A 36 3.99 1.67 3.85
C ASN A 36 4.99 2.84 3.96
N VAL A 37 5.99 2.85 3.07
CA VAL A 37 6.83 4.02 2.87
C VAL A 37 6.01 5.12 2.19
N ASP A 38 5.75 6.20 2.94
CA ASP A 38 5.08 7.38 2.42
C ASP A 38 6.06 8.22 1.59
N VAL A 39 6.08 7.94 0.28
CA VAL A 39 6.96 8.61 -0.69
C VAL A 39 6.71 10.12 -0.72
N PHE A 40 5.46 10.55 -0.61
CA PHE A 40 5.11 11.98 -0.62
C PHE A 40 5.62 12.69 0.63
N ALA A 41 5.50 12.03 1.80
CA ALA A 41 6.09 12.55 3.04
C ALA A 41 7.62 12.59 2.97
N ALA A 42 8.26 11.61 2.33
CA ALA A 42 9.71 11.60 2.15
C ALA A 42 10.19 12.72 1.22
N ILE A 43 9.51 12.97 0.10
CA ILE A 43 9.79 14.09 -0.81
C ILE A 43 9.65 15.41 -0.07
N HIS A 44 8.56 15.58 0.68
CA HIS A 44 8.32 16.79 1.47
C HIS A 44 9.37 16.98 2.58
N ALA A 45 9.80 15.90 3.26
CA ALA A 45 10.84 15.97 4.29
C ALA A 45 12.23 16.36 3.76
N LEU A 46 12.44 16.30 2.44
CA LEU A 46 13.66 16.74 1.77
C LEU A 46 13.55 18.16 1.19
N ASP A 47 12.45 18.88 1.48
CA ASP A 47 12.13 20.18 0.91
C ASP A 47 12.19 20.21 -0.63
N LEU A 48 11.85 19.07 -1.26
CA LEU A 48 11.78 18.94 -2.72
C LEU A 48 10.36 19.31 -3.17
N PRO A 49 10.17 20.40 -3.94
CA PRO A 49 8.86 20.79 -4.45
C PRO A 49 8.24 19.69 -5.29
N LEU A 50 7.01 19.32 -4.94
CA LEU A 50 6.20 18.34 -5.65
C LEU A 50 4.88 18.98 -6.08
N LEU A 51 4.55 18.86 -7.35
CA LEU A 51 3.24 19.26 -7.86
C LEU A 51 2.56 18.08 -8.55
N VAL A 52 1.34 17.77 -8.12
CA VAL A 52 0.51 16.76 -8.76
C VAL A 52 -0.47 17.48 -9.69
N ARG A 53 -0.52 17.09 -10.97
CA ARG A 53 -1.40 17.74 -11.97
C ARG A 53 -1.74 16.78 -13.11
N PRO A 54 -2.78 17.03 -13.91
CA PRO A 54 -2.99 16.25 -15.12
C PRO A 54 -1.82 16.47 -16.10
N LEU A 55 -1.21 15.38 -16.55
CA LEU A 55 -0.16 15.34 -17.58
C LEU A 55 -0.62 14.46 -18.74
N GLN A 56 -0.54 14.96 -19.98
CA GLN A 56 -0.91 14.19 -21.17
C GLN A 56 0.30 13.44 -21.71
N GLY A 57 0.22 12.11 -21.80
CA GLY A 57 1.29 11.27 -22.32
C GLY A 57 2.52 11.11 -21.41
N LEU A 58 2.52 11.77 -20.24
CA LEU A 58 3.57 11.68 -19.23
C LEU A 58 2.98 11.20 -17.90
N LEU A 59 3.77 10.40 -17.18
CA LEU A 59 3.49 9.96 -15.82
C LEU A 59 4.11 10.92 -14.81
N GLY A 60 5.30 11.44 -15.09
CA GLY A 60 6.04 12.34 -14.22
C GLY A 60 7.06 13.19 -14.97
N ALA A 61 7.73 14.06 -14.24
CA ALA A 61 8.99 14.65 -14.67
C ALA A 61 9.83 15.07 -13.46
N TYR A 62 11.14 14.90 -13.56
CA TYR A 62 12.12 15.55 -12.70
C TYR A 62 12.78 16.70 -13.43
N LEU A 63 12.82 17.86 -12.77
CA LEU A 63 13.49 19.07 -13.24
C LEU A 63 14.63 19.39 -12.28
N SER A 64 15.79 19.80 -12.80
CA SER A 64 16.94 20.20 -11.98
C SER A 64 17.28 21.70 -12.06
N ASP A 65 16.65 22.45 -12.98
CA ASP A 65 16.92 23.87 -13.27
C ASP A 65 15.59 24.64 -13.47
N PRO A 66 15.43 25.88 -12.95
CA PRO A 66 16.37 26.66 -12.13
C PRO A 66 16.55 26.12 -10.69
N GLY A 67 15.79 25.10 -10.31
CA GLY A 67 15.94 24.37 -9.05
C GLY A 67 15.27 22.99 -9.15
N PRO A 68 15.60 22.07 -8.25
CA PRO A 68 15.07 20.71 -8.28
C PRO A 68 13.56 20.71 -8.00
N GLY A 69 12.80 19.92 -8.75
CA GLY A 69 11.35 19.77 -8.57
C GLY A 69 10.80 18.53 -9.25
N VAL A 70 9.66 18.05 -8.76
CA VAL A 70 9.00 16.83 -9.23
C VAL A 70 7.57 17.13 -9.68
N LEU A 71 7.18 16.54 -10.81
CA LEU A 71 5.81 16.51 -11.31
C LEU A 71 5.29 15.08 -11.32
N VAL A 72 4.04 14.88 -10.90
CA VAL A 72 3.37 13.57 -10.95
C VAL A 72 1.97 13.72 -11.55
N THR A 73 1.57 12.79 -12.40
CA THR A 73 0.26 12.81 -13.06
C THR A 73 -0.89 12.47 -12.11
N THR A 74 -2.01 13.19 -12.22
CA THR A 74 -3.29 12.81 -11.57
C THR A 74 -4.04 11.71 -12.32
N GLN A 75 -3.62 11.35 -13.55
CA GLN A 75 -4.39 10.50 -14.45
C GLN A 75 -4.19 8.99 -14.21
N ARG A 76 -3.58 8.61 -13.10
CA ARG A 76 -3.22 7.22 -12.79
C ARG A 76 -3.61 6.82 -11.37
N PRO A 77 -3.85 5.52 -11.13
CA PRO A 77 -4.02 4.96 -9.79
C PRO A 77 -2.88 5.31 -8.83
N MET A 78 -3.21 5.26 -7.55
CA MET A 78 -2.31 5.65 -6.46
C MET A 78 -0.97 4.89 -6.45
N SER A 79 -0.98 3.59 -6.75
CA SER A 79 0.23 2.78 -6.81
C SER A 79 1.20 3.25 -7.90
N ILE A 80 0.67 3.72 -9.04
CA ILE A 80 1.47 4.30 -10.12
C ILE A 80 1.99 5.67 -9.72
N GLN A 81 1.16 6.53 -9.12
CA GLN A 81 1.61 7.83 -8.61
C GLN A 81 2.74 7.71 -7.59
N ARG A 82 2.62 6.77 -6.64
CA ARG A 82 3.66 6.49 -5.64
C ARG A 82 4.96 6.03 -6.30
N PHE A 83 4.86 5.12 -7.27
CA PHE A 83 6.04 4.63 -7.99
C PHE A 83 6.71 5.74 -8.80
N THR A 84 5.96 6.51 -9.57
CA THR A 84 6.49 7.64 -10.31
C THR A 84 7.13 8.65 -9.36
N ALA A 85 6.46 9.03 -8.26
CA ALA A 85 7.05 9.91 -7.25
C ALA A 85 8.37 9.35 -6.68
N ALA A 86 8.46 8.04 -6.45
CA ALA A 86 9.68 7.40 -5.94
C ALA A 86 10.79 7.35 -7.01
N HIS A 87 10.42 7.17 -8.27
CA HIS A 87 11.33 7.21 -9.42
C HIS A 87 11.98 8.59 -9.56
N GLU A 88 11.17 9.64 -9.56
CA GLU A 88 11.63 11.03 -9.64
C GLU A 88 12.43 11.46 -8.40
N LEU A 89 12.05 10.97 -7.22
CA LEU A 89 12.86 11.10 -6.01
C LEU A 89 14.24 10.41 -6.20
N GLY A 90 14.30 9.30 -6.93
CA GLY A 90 15.55 8.64 -7.32
C GLY A 90 16.44 9.57 -8.14
N HIS A 91 15.89 10.20 -9.19
CA HIS A 91 16.62 11.19 -9.99
C HIS A 91 17.19 12.33 -9.14
N PHE A 92 16.38 12.88 -8.24
CA PHE A 92 16.85 13.91 -7.31
C PHE A 92 17.99 13.42 -6.42
N ARG A 93 17.83 12.26 -5.78
CA ARG A 93 18.80 11.71 -4.81
C ARG A 93 20.13 11.31 -5.44
N LEU A 94 20.10 10.89 -6.70
CA LEU A 94 21.27 10.49 -7.46
C LEU A 94 21.86 11.63 -8.30
N GLN A 95 21.28 12.84 -8.22
CA GLN A 95 21.73 14.03 -8.95
C GLN A 95 21.76 13.82 -10.47
N HIS A 96 20.72 13.18 -10.98
CA HIS A 96 20.51 12.94 -12.40
C HIS A 96 20.22 14.24 -13.16
N GLN A 97 20.32 14.15 -14.49
CA GLN A 97 19.80 15.20 -15.37
C GLN A 97 18.26 15.18 -15.39
N PRO A 98 17.60 16.26 -15.83
CA PRO A 98 16.16 16.28 -15.99
C PRO A 98 15.66 15.11 -16.84
N SER A 99 14.58 14.47 -16.40
CA SER A 99 13.94 13.32 -17.06
C SER A 99 12.47 13.62 -17.36
N LEU A 100 11.97 12.99 -18.42
CA LEU A 100 10.56 13.02 -18.78
C LEU A 100 10.04 11.59 -18.82
N ASP A 101 9.15 11.30 -17.89
CA ASP A 101 8.66 9.97 -17.61
C ASP A 101 7.42 9.68 -18.45
N ASP A 102 7.56 8.92 -19.53
CA ASP A 102 6.43 8.46 -20.36
C ASP A 102 5.82 7.14 -19.85
N GLU A 103 4.83 6.59 -20.56
CA GLU A 103 4.20 5.33 -20.17
C GLU A 103 5.13 4.11 -20.19
N SER A 104 6.34 4.22 -20.76
CA SER A 104 7.30 3.10 -20.81
C SER A 104 7.77 2.67 -19.43
N ILE A 105 7.70 3.55 -18.42
CA ILE A 105 8.01 3.23 -17.02
C ILE A 105 7.15 2.10 -16.50
N LEU A 106 5.87 2.03 -16.89
CA LEU A 106 5.00 0.93 -16.47
C LEU A 106 5.53 -0.44 -16.92
N ARG A 107 6.23 -0.48 -18.06
CA ARG A 107 6.92 -1.69 -18.55
C ARG A 107 8.24 -1.95 -17.83
N ARG A 108 8.86 -0.90 -17.25
CA ARG A 108 10.11 -0.98 -16.48
C ARG A 108 9.91 -1.20 -14.99
N MET A 109 8.73 -0.95 -14.43
CA MET A 109 8.35 -1.31 -13.04
C MET A 109 8.76 -2.74 -12.65
N PRO A 110 8.58 -3.78 -13.50
CA PRO A 110 9.07 -5.13 -13.22
C PRO A 110 10.59 -5.35 -13.43
N LEU A 111 11.37 -4.32 -13.80
CA LEU A 111 12.82 -4.30 -14.11
C LEU A 111 13.30 -5.36 -15.11
N GLN A 112 12.40 -5.91 -15.92
CA GLN A 112 12.72 -6.89 -16.97
C GLN A 112 12.86 -6.27 -18.37
N ALA A 113 12.65 -4.96 -18.51
CA ALA A 113 12.83 -4.27 -19.78
C ALA A 113 14.30 -4.21 -20.19
N GLN A 114 14.58 -4.40 -21.48
CA GLN A 114 15.92 -4.25 -22.05
C GLN A 114 16.42 -2.82 -21.80
N PRO A 115 17.71 -2.62 -21.48
CA PRO A 115 18.25 -1.30 -21.22
C PRO A 115 18.13 -0.46 -22.49
N THR A 116 17.33 0.61 -22.43
CA THR A 116 17.69 1.83 -23.14
C THR A 116 19.06 2.25 -22.59
N GLY A 117 19.97 2.74 -23.41
CA GLY A 117 21.36 3.04 -23.02
C GLY A 117 21.53 4.12 -21.95
N ASP A 118 20.48 4.44 -21.19
CA ASP A 118 20.47 5.39 -20.10
C ASP A 118 20.47 4.66 -18.75
N PHE A 119 21.65 4.62 -18.11
CA PHE A 119 21.79 4.01 -16.80
C PHE A 119 21.12 4.83 -15.69
N GLN A 120 20.82 6.11 -15.88
CA GLN A 120 20.12 6.93 -14.88
C GLN A 120 18.71 6.41 -14.63
N GLU A 121 18.01 5.99 -15.70
CA GLU A 121 16.69 5.38 -15.60
C GLU A 121 16.72 4.06 -14.83
N VAL A 122 17.76 3.23 -15.06
CA VAL A 122 17.96 1.98 -14.33
C VAL A 122 18.25 2.24 -12.86
N GLU A 123 19.05 3.26 -12.55
CA GLU A 123 19.34 3.69 -11.19
C GLU A 123 18.07 4.21 -10.48
N ALA A 124 17.25 5.01 -11.16
CA ALA A 124 15.99 5.55 -10.64
C ALA A 124 14.93 4.45 -10.42
N ASP A 125 14.78 3.52 -11.36
CA ASP A 125 13.89 2.35 -11.21
C ASP A 125 14.34 1.45 -10.05
N ALA A 126 15.65 1.19 -9.93
CA ALA A 126 16.19 0.41 -8.83
C ALA A 126 16.03 1.12 -7.48
N PHE A 127 16.18 2.45 -7.46
CA PHE A 127 15.88 3.29 -6.29
C PHE A 127 14.41 3.17 -5.91
N ALA A 128 13.47 3.39 -6.84
CA ALA A 128 12.04 3.39 -6.56
C ALA A 128 11.56 2.06 -5.96
N VAL A 129 11.99 0.94 -6.56
CA VAL A 129 11.62 -0.39 -6.05
C VAL A 129 12.20 -0.65 -4.66
N GLU A 130 13.49 -0.38 -4.45
CA GLU A 130 14.08 -0.62 -3.13
C GLU A 130 13.51 0.35 -2.08
N PHE A 131 13.21 1.59 -2.46
CA PHE A 131 12.67 2.60 -1.56
C PHE A 131 11.24 2.25 -1.11
N MET A 132 10.38 1.82 -2.03
CA MET A 132 8.99 1.49 -1.71
C MET A 132 8.82 0.08 -1.14
N MET A 133 9.60 -0.89 -1.63
CA MET A 133 9.41 -2.32 -1.33
C MET A 133 10.72 -2.97 -0.82
N PRO A 134 11.38 -2.42 0.22
CA PRO A 134 12.60 -3.01 0.74
C PRO A 134 12.30 -4.36 1.39
N ARG A 135 13.30 -5.25 1.40
CA ARG A 135 13.17 -6.60 1.97
C ARG A 135 12.63 -6.60 3.41
N TRP A 136 13.07 -5.63 4.22
CA TRP A 136 12.68 -5.54 5.63
C TRP A 136 11.17 -5.21 5.78
N LEU A 137 10.59 -4.42 4.88
CA LEU A 137 9.17 -4.06 4.93
C LEU A 137 8.29 -5.25 4.56
N VAL A 138 8.68 -6.02 3.53
CA VAL A 138 8.01 -7.28 3.18
C VAL A 138 8.03 -8.23 4.38
N ALA A 139 9.19 -8.39 5.03
CA ALA A 139 9.33 -9.26 6.18
C ALA A 139 8.51 -8.78 7.39
N TRP A 140 8.43 -7.47 7.63
CA TRP A 140 7.62 -6.87 8.69
C TRP A 140 6.13 -7.18 8.50
N HIS A 141 5.60 -6.92 7.29
CA HIS A 141 4.21 -7.25 6.96
C HIS A 141 3.95 -8.75 7.03
N ALA A 142 4.88 -9.58 6.57
CA ALA A 142 4.76 -11.04 6.66
C ALA A 142 4.65 -11.52 8.11
N ALA A 143 5.54 -11.05 8.99
CA ALA A 143 5.52 -11.40 10.41
C ALA A 143 4.20 -10.98 11.07
N ARG A 144 3.77 -9.74 10.80
CA ARG A 144 2.54 -9.19 11.34
C ARG A 144 1.30 -9.96 10.89
N GLN A 145 1.23 -10.31 9.61
CA GLN A 145 0.14 -11.08 9.02
C GLN A 145 0.27 -12.59 9.26
N GLY A 146 1.30 -13.04 9.97
CA GLY A 146 1.60 -14.47 10.18
C GLY A 146 1.80 -15.25 8.88
N TRP A 147 2.28 -14.58 7.83
CA TRP A 147 2.61 -15.20 6.54
C TRP A 147 4.02 -15.75 6.54
N THR A 148 4.15 -16.92 5.96
CA THR A 148 5.40 -17.63 5.71
C THR A 148 5.75 -17.60 4.24
N VAL A 149 6.97 -18.01 3.88
CA VAL A 149 7.38 -18.10 2.46
C VAL A 149 6.40 -18.90 1.59
N PRO A 150 5.88 -20.08 2.02
CA PRO A 150 4.83 -20.78 1.30
C PRO A 150 3.57 -19.96 1.00
N ASP A 151 3.19 -19.04 1.87
CA ASP A 151 1.99 -18.20 1.68
C ASP A 151 2.13 -17.26 0.49
N PHE A 152 3.35 -16.85 0.14
CA PHE A 152 3.61 -16.03 -1.04
C PHE A 152 3.42 -16.77 -2.37
N ARG A 153 3.02 -18.05 -2.36
CA ARG A 153 2.51 -18.74 -3.55
C ARG A 153 1.02 -18.51 -3.78
N ARG A 154 0.30 -17.95 -2.80
CA ARG A 154 -1.14 -17.69 -2.88
C ARG A 154 -1.36 -16.27 -3.44
N PRO A 155 -2.06 -16.10 -4.59
CA PRO A 155 -2.37 -14.78 -5.13
C PRO A 155 -3.02 -13.86 -4.10
N SER A 156 -3.96 -14.38 -3.29
CA SER A 156 -4.65 -13.60 -2.26
C SER A 156 -3.73 -12.99 -1.21
N ALA A 157 -2.68 -13.71 -0.79
CA ALA A 157 -1.69 -13.18 0.16
C ALA A 157 -0.83 -12.09 -0.48
N VAL A 158 -0.38 -12.30 -1.72
CA VAL A 158 0.46 -11.33 -2.45
C VAL A 158 -0.33 -10.07 -2.81
N TYR A 159 -1.61 -10.19 -3.14
CA TYR A 159 -2.50 -9.04 -3.32
C TYR A 159 -2.69 -8.23 -2.05
N GLN A 160 -2.96 -8.90 -0.92
CA GLN A 160 -3.08 -8.20 0.36
C GLN A 160 -1.76 -7.58 0.84
N LEU A 161 -0.62 -8.16 0.47
CA LEU A 161 0.70 -7.57 0.66
C LEU A 161 0.90 -6.31 -0.19
N SER A 162 0.48 -6.33 -1.47
CA SER A 162 0.69 -5.20 -2.37
C SER A 162 -0.05 -3.95 -1.89
N LEU A 163 -1.27 -4.11 -1.36
CA LEU A 163 -2.03 -3.01 -0.75
C LEU A 163 -1.29 -2.41 0.45
N ARG A 164 -0.82 -3.28 1.36
CA ARG A 164 -0.12 -2.89 2.60
C ARG A 164 1.23 -2.22 2.35
N ILE A 165 1.93 -2.57 1.28
CA ILE A 165 3.17 -1.92 0.86
C ILE A 165 2.90 -0.71 -0.05
N GLY A 166 1.66 -0.54 -0.54
CA GLY A 166 1.29 0.59 -1.40
C GLY A 166 1.80 0.48 -2.84
N ALA A 167 2.05 -0.74 -3.31
CA ALA A 167 2.55 -1.04 -4.66
C ALA A 167 1.49 -1.79 -5.50
N SER A 168 1.75 -1.95 -6.80
CA SER A 168 0.89 -2.80 -7.65
C SER A 168 1.11 -4.28 -7.34
N TYR A 169 0.09 -5.11 -7.61
CA TYR A 169 0.19 -6.57 -7.49
C TYR A 169 1.38 -7.11 -8.30
N GLU A 170 1.54 -6.63 -9.53
CA GLU A 170 2.61 -7.07 -10.42
C GLU A 170 4.01 -6.71 -9.89
N ALA A 171 4.21 -5.46 -9.47
CA ALA A 171 5.49 -5.02 -8.90
C ALA A 171 5.84 -5.82 -7.63
N THR A 172 4.83 -6.18 -6.83
CA THR A 172 5.00 -6.99 -5.62
C THR A 172 5.43 -8.42 -5.95
N CYS A 173 4.81 -9.07 -6.94
CA CYS A 173 5.21 -10.42 -7.41
C CYS A 173 6.70 -10.46 -7.80
N TRP A 174 7.14 -9.49 -8.60
CA TRP A 174 8.54 -9.44 -9.03
C TRP A 174 9.50 -9.07 -7.90
N THR A 175 9.07 -8.22 -6.97
CA THR A 175 9.88 -7.85 -5.80
C THR A 175 10.07 -9.04 -4.86
N LEU A 176 9.04 -9.87 -4.66
CA LEU A 176 9.18 -11.11 -3.90
C LEU A 176 10.22 -12.05 -4.52
N ALA A 177 10.26 -12.15 -5.85
CA ALA A 177 11.27 -12.94 -6.54
C ALA A 177 12.68 -12.33 -6.41
N ARG A 178 12.80 -11.00 -6.53
CA ARG A 178 14.08 -10.28 -6.36
C ARG A 178 14.68 -10.50 -4.98
N HIS A 179 13.85 -10.37 -3.94
CA HIS A 179 14.25 -10.61 -2.55
C HIS A 179 14.28 -12.10 -2.21
N ARG A 180 14.12 -13.01 -3.18
CA ARG A 180 14.22 -14.46 -3.00
C ARG A 180 13.23 -15.03 -1.96
N PHE A 181 12.09 -14.38 -1.77
CA PHE A 181 10.95 -14.98 -1.06
C PHE A 181 10.31 -16.06 -1.92
N ILE A 182 10.28 -15.87 -3.25
CA ILE A 182 9.78 -16.84 -4.22
C ILE A 182 10.76 -16.96 -5.40
N GLN A 183 10.53 -17.93 -6.27
CA GLN A 183 11.26 -18.06 -7.54
C GLN A 183 10.62 -17.19 -8.64
N ALA A 184 11.38 -16.83 -9.66
CA ALA A 184 10.87 -16.07 -10.80
C ALA A 184 9.79 -16.81 -11.60
N THR A 185 9.78 -18.15 -11.58
CA THR A 185 8.70 -18.98 -12.14
C THR A 185 7.40 -18.79 -11.39
N GLN A 186 7.46 -18.82 -10.05
CA GLN A 186 6.31 -18.59 -9.17
C GLN A 186 5.74 -17.18 -9.34
N ALA A 187 6.58 -16.16 -9.53
CA ALA A 187 6.10 -14.82 -9.86
C ALA A 187 5.28 -14.82 -11.17
N ARG A 188 5.74 -15.54 -12.21
CA ARG A 188 4.97 -15.66 -13.48
C ARG A 188 3.66 -16.42 -13.32
N GLU A 189 3.63 -17.43 -12.45
CA GLU A 189 2.42 -18.19 -12.12
C GLU A 189 1.39 -17.29 -11.40
N LEU A 190 1.83 -16.53 -10.40
CA LEU A 190 0.97 -15.56 -9.68
C LEU A 190 0.33 -14.53 -10.61
N LEU A 191 1.07 -14.08 -11.63
CA LEU A 191 0.59 -13.10 -12.61
C LEU A 191 -0.48 -13.67 -13.56
N GLN A 192 -0.70 -14.99 -13.57
CA GLN A 192 -1.83 -15.58 -14.31
C GLN A 192 -3.18 -15.29 -13.63
N THR A 193 -3.18 -14.97 -12.34
CA THR A 193 -4.39 -14.59 -11.60
C THR A 193 -4.54 -13.07 -11.60
N GLN A 194 -5.61 -12.55 -12.19
CA GLN A 194 -5.84 -11.11 -12.22
C GLN A 194 -6.32 -10.58 -10.87
N PRO A 195 -5.93 -9.35 -10.44
CA PRO A 195 -6.42 -8.71 -9.21
C PRO A 195 -7.94 -8.77 -9.04
N ARG A 196 -8.69 -8.65 -10.15
CA ARG A 196 -10.14 -8.74 -10.16
C ARG A 196 -10.66 -10.06 -9.56
N GLU A 197 -10.03 -11.19 -9.86
CA GLU A 197 -10.44 -12.50 -9.34
C GLU A 197 -10.35 -12.54 -7.82
N MET A 198 -9.29 -11.97 -7.25
CA MET A 198 -9.10 -11.87 -5.80
C MET A 198 -10.09 -10.89 -5.16
N LYS A 199 -10.39 -9.77 -5.82
CA LYS A 199 -11.43 -8.82 -5.37
C LYS A 199 -12.81 -9.49 -5.34
N VAL A 200 -13.18 -10.21 -6.40
CA VAL A 200 -14.44 -10.98 -6.47
C VAL A 200 -14.51 -12.02 -5.36
N ALA A 201 -13.44 -12.80 -5.16
CA ALA A 201 -13.39 -13.79 -4.09
C ALA A 201 -13.53 -13.17 -2.69
N LEU A 202 -13.00 -11.96 -2.47
CA LEU A 202 -13.11 -11.24 -1.19
C LEU A 202 -14.50 -10.65 -0.94
N LEU A 203 -15.23 -10.26 -1.98
CA LEU A 203 -16.57 -9.65 -1.84
C LEU A 203 -17.70 -10.70 -1.87
N GLU A 204 -17.40 -11.92 -2.30
CA GLU A 204 -18.34 -13.04 -2.40
C GLU A 204 -19.62 -12.64 -3.18
N ALA A 205 -20.78 -12.60 -2.50
CA ALA A 205 -22.07 -12.27 -3.12
C ALA A 205 -22.25 -10.76 -3.39
N TYR A 206 -21.45 -9.89 -2.78
CA TYR A 206 -21.55 -8.45 -3.01
C TYR A 206 -20.86 -8.06 -4.32
N GLN A 207 -21.57 -7.33 -5.19
CA GLN A 207 -21.06 -6.85 -6.46
C GLN A 207 -21.03 -5.32 -6.46
N PRO A 208 -19.85 -4.69 -6.42
CA PRO A 208 -19.73 -3.24 -6.52
C PRO A 208 -20.02 -2.78 -7.95
N GLN A 209 -20.25 -1.47 -8.10
CA GLN A 209 -20.49 -0.85 -9.41
C GLN A 209 -19.33 -1.08 -10.38
N ASP A 210 -18.09 -0.99 -9.90
CA ASP A 210 -16.89 -1.40 -10.63
C ASP A 210 -15.81 -1.95 -9.67
N TYR A 211 -14.75 -2.54 -10.23
CA TYR A 211 -13.63 -3.14 -9.48
C TYR A 211 -12.34 -2.30 -9.55
N ARG A 212 -12.46 -0.99 -9.82
CA ARG A 212 -11.31 -0.10 -9.92
C ARG A 212 -10.65 0.14 -8.56
N GLY A 213 -11.46 0.30 -7.51
CA GLY A 213 -10.96 0.41 -6.14
C GLY A 213 -10.43 -0.92 -5.60
N ASP A 214 -9.54 -0.85 -4.62
CA ASP A 214 -8.95 -2.03 -3.99
C ASP A 214 -9.87 -2.62 -2.91
N VAL A 215 -9.69 -3.90 -2.60
CA VAL A 215 -10.48 -4.60 -1.57
C VAL A 215 -9.53 -5.04 -0.47
N TRP A 216 -9.62 -4.36 0.67
CA TRP A 216 -8.82 -4.61 1.86
C TRP A 216 -9.46 -5.72 2.69
N LEU A 217 -8.71 -6.80 2.95
CA LEU A 217 -9.08 -7.78 3.96
C LEU A 217 -8.42 -7.37 5.27
N LEU A 218 -9.22 -6.91 6.23
CA LEU A 218 -8.76 -6.53 7.55
C LEU A 218 -9.05 -7.63 8.57
N THR A 219 -8.06 -7.88 9.41
CA THR A 219 -8.16 -8.77 10.57
C THR A 219 -7.63 -8.03 11.80
N GLU A 220 -7.71 -8.65 12.97
CA GLU A 220 -7.12 -8.16 14.22
C GLU A 220 -5.62 -7.88 14.06
N ARG A 221 -4.94 -8.56 13.14
CA ARG A 221 -3.52 -8.35 12.83
C ARG A 221 -3.23 -6.97 12.25
N ASP A 222 -4.24 -6.28 11.75
CA ASP A 222 -4.12 -4.91 11.25
C ASP A 222 -4.25 -3.86 12.37
N ALA A 223 -4.58 -4.24 13.61
CA ALA A 223 -4.76 -3.28 14.71
C ALA A 223 -3.51 -2.43 15.01
N GLY A 224 -3.62 -1.12 14.90
CA GLY A 224 -2.55 -0.14 15.12
C GLY A 224 -1.75 0.18 13.87
N VAL A 225 -2.15 -0.30 12.68
CA VAL A 225 -1.52 0.11 11.42
C VAL A 225 -2.22 1.31 10.79
N ARG A 226 -1.44 2.06 10.03
CA ARG A 226 -1.94 3.04 9.07
C ARG A 226 -2.29 2.41 7.72
N ILE A 227 -3.44 2.77 7.18
CA ILE A 227 -3.95 2.41 5.85
C ILE A 227 -4.04 3.69 5.00
N ASP A 228 -3.20 3.77 3.98
CA ASP A 228 -3.27 4.83 2.97
C ASP A 228 -3.83 4.27 1.66
N GLY A 229 -5.14 4.46 1.48
CA GLY A 229 -5.93 3.92 0.39
C GLY A 229 -6.59 4.98 -0.49
N SER A 230 -7.58 4.54 -1.25
CA SER A 230 -8.38 5.35 -2.16
C SER A 230 -9.85 5.36 -1.74
N ARG A 231 -10.56 6.44 -2.09
CA ARG A 231 -12.01 6.59 -1.83
C ARG A 231 -12.89 5.51 -2.45
N ASN A 232 -12.40 4.86 -3.50
CA ASN A 232 -13.12 3.79 -4.18
C ASN A 232 -12.89 2.41 -3.55
N ASP A 233 -12.03 2.32 -2.53
CA ASP A 233 -11.66 1.06 -1.92
C ASP A 233 -12.82 0.49 -1.08
N LEU A 234 -12.83 -0.82 -0.93
CA LEU A 234 -13.78 -1.56 -0.09
C LEU A 234 -13.05 -2.26 1.03
N PHE A 235 -13.73 -2.42 2.16
CA PHE A 235 -13.18 -3.05 3.35
C PHE A 235 -13.97 -4.30 3.69
N VAL A 236 -13.27 -5.40 3.87
CA VAL A 236 -13.81 -6.67 4.33
C VAL A 236 -13.14 -6.98 5.64
N LEU A 237 -13.85 -6.80 6.74
CA LEU A 237 -13.40 -7.16 8.07
C LEU A 237 -13.69 -8.65 8.25
N ARG A 238 -12.70 -9.43 8.66
CA ARG A 238 -12.82 -10.85 8.99
C ARG A 238 -12.28 -11.05 10.40
N LEU A 239 -13.16 -10.98 11.38
CA LEU A 239 -12.82 -10.93 12.80
C LEU A 239 -13.33 -12.19 13.50
N GLU A 240 -12.50 -12.78 14.35
CA GLU A 240 -12.90 -13.77 15.33
C GLU A 240 -13.82 -13.10 16.37
N GLU A 241 -14.98 -13.71 16.62
CA GLU A 241 -15.98 -13.23 17.56
C GLU A 241 -16.29 -14.34 18.59
N HIS A 242 -16.19 -14.00 19.87
CA HIS A 242 -16.41 -14.87 21.01
C HIS A 242 -17.89 -14.86 21.42
N SER A 243 -18.79 -15.09 20.46
CA SER A 243 -20.24 -14.96 20.64
C SER A 243 -20.76 -15.92 21.72
N GLY A 244 -20.13 -17.09 21.91
CA GLY A 244 -20.48 -18.03 22.98
C GLY A 244 -20.31 -17.46 24.40
N GLY A 245 -19.41 -16.48 24.58
CA GLY A 245 -19.21 -15.75 25.83
C GLY A 245 -20.00 -14.44 25.92
N GLY A 246 -20.85 -14.14 24.94
CA GLY A 246 -21.62 -12.90 24.82
C GLY A 246 -20.85 -11.71 24.27
N TYR A 247 -19.60 -11.89 23.84
CA TYR A 247 -18.79 -10.85 23.25
C TYR A 247 -19.11 -10.73 21.75
N LEU A 248 -19.45 -9.52 21.32
CA LEU A 248 -19.85 -9.21 19.96
C LEU A 248 -19.06 -7.99 19.48
N TRP A 249 -18.66 -7.99 18.21
CA TRP A 249 -18.10 -6.78 17.60
C TRP A 249 -19.19 -5.71 17.43
N ASP A 250 -18.89 -4.50 17.91
CA ASP A 250 -19.78 -3.35 17.77
C ASP A 250 -19.64 -2.73 16.37
N ILE A 251 -20.48 -3.20 15.45
CA ILE A 251 -20.50 -2.73 14.06
C ILE A 251 -21.18 -1.36 13.93
N ASP A 252 -21.89 -0.90 14.96
CA ASP A 252 -22.46 0.44 14.93
C ASP A 252 -21.35 1.50 14.99
N GLN A 253 -20.23 1.23 15.67
CA GLN A 253 -19.02 2.09 15.64
C GLN A 253 -18.45 2.28 14.22
N LEU A 254 -18.55 1.26 13.37
CA LEU A 254 -18.16 1.36 11.95
C LEU A 254 -19.12 2.27 11.18
N LYS A 255 -20.43 2.16 11.43
CA LYS A 255 -21.46 3.02 10.81
C LYS A 255 -21.36 4.48 11.27
N GLU A 256 -21.11 4.70 12.56
CA GLU A 256 -20.89 6.02 13.16
C GLU A 256 -19.65 6.71 12.56
N SER A 257 -18.66 5.93 12.14
CA SER A 257 -17.51 6.42 11.36
C SER A 257 -17.86 6.78 9.90
N GLY A 258 -19.12 6.63 9.48
CA GLY A 258 -19.61 6.96 8.14
C GLY A 258 -19.47 5.85 7.11
N PHE A 259 -19.02 4.66 7.49
CA PHE A 259 -18.96 3.51 6.58
C PHE A 259 -20.36 2.91 6.42
N ALA A 260 -20.76 2.63 5.18
CA ALA A 260 -21.98 1.88 4.92
C ALA A 260 -21.67 0.38 4.92
N VAL A 261 -22.33 -0.37 5.80
CA VAL A 261 -22.22 -1.83 5.86
C VAL A 261 -23.14 -2.42 4.80
N VAL A 262 -22.55 -3.08 3.81
CA VAL A 262 -23.29 -3.71 2.69
C VAL A 262 -23.51 -5.20 2.91
N ARG A 263 -22.76 -5.81 3.84
CA ARG A 263 -22.90 -7.22 4.24
C ARG A 263 -22.34 -7.43 5.63
N ASP A 264 -23.00 -8.25 6.44
CA ASP A 264 -22.58 -8.66 7.79
C ASP A 264 -23.05 -10.10 8.02
N ASP A 265 -22.12 -11.06 8.05
CA ASP A 265 -22.42 -12.47 8.26
C ASP A 265 -21.57 -13.06 9.40
N LEU A 266 -22.08 -14.14 9.98
CA LEU A 266 -21.33 -15.01 10.89
C LEU A 266 -21.01 -16.33 10.18
N GLN A 267 -19.76 -16.75 10.24
CA GLN A 267 -19.27 -18.02 9.68
C GLN A 267 -18.72 -18.89 10.80
N ALA A 268 -19.16 -20.15 10.89
CA ALA A 268 -18.63 -21.08 11.88
C ALA A 268 -17.16 -21.43 11.56
N ILE A 269 -16.29 -21.47 12.59
CA ILE A 269 -14.90 -21.95 12.45
C ILE A 269 -14.87 -23.48 12.39
N ASP A 270 -15.74 -24.13 13.16
CA ASP A 270 -15.96 -25.58 13.17
C ASP A 270 -17.48 -25.84 13.09
N ALA A 271 -17.90 -26.69 12.16
CA ALA A 271 -19.30 -27.03 11.97
C ALA A 271 -19.84 -27.93 13.11
N ASP A 272 -18.96 -28.62 13.82
CA ASP A 272 -19.33 -29.64 14.82
C ASP A 272 -19.19 -29.15 16.28
N GLY A 273 -18.56 -27.98 16.50
CA GLY A 273 -18.31 -27.41 17.83
C GLY A 273 -19.39 -26.42 18.29
N VAL A 274 -20.25 -26.81 19.23
CA VAL A 274 -21.23 -25.89 19.84
C VAL A 274 -20.53 -24.92 20.79
N GLY A 275 -20.69 -23.61 20.56
CA GLY A 275 -20.21 -22.55 21.46
C GLY A 275 -18.76 -22.10 21.26
N GLY A 276 -18.08 -22.54 20.20
CA GLY A 276 -16.77 -22.04 19.81
C GLY A 276 -16.80 -20.63 19.19
N PRO A 277 -15.64 -19.98 19.01
CA PRO A 277 -15.55 -18.71 18.30
C PRO A 277 -16.08 -18.85 16.87
N VAL A 278 -16.68 -17.77 16.36
CA VAL A 278 -17.14 -17.65 14.97
C VAL A 278 -16.32 -16.58 14.26
N ILE A 279 -16.38 -16.55 12.94
CA ILE A 279 -15.83 -15.45 12.15
C ILE A 279 -16.96 -14.51 11.77
N ARG A 280 -16.94 -13.30 12.30
CA ARG A 280 -17.77 -12.22 11.80
C ARG A 280 -17.11 -11.58 10.59
N ARG A 281 -17.86 -11.52 9.50
CA ARG A 281 -17.41 -11.02 8.21
C ARG A 281 -18.27 -9.86 7.78
N VAL A 282 -17.67 -8.67 7.76
CA VAL A 282 -18.37 -7.42 7.44
C VAL A 282 -17.75 -6.80 6.19
N THR A 283 -18.57 -6.59 5.16
CA THR A 283 -18.17 -5.80 3.99
C THR A 283 -18.72 -4.39 4.14
N ALA A 284 -17.85 -3.40 4.03
CA ALA A 284 -18.18 -2.01 4.20
C ALA A 284 -17.60 -1.14 3.06
N THR A 285 -18.39 -0.15 2.65
CA THR A 285 -17.99 0.90 1.73
C THR A 285 -17.67 2.16 2.54
N PRO A 286 -16.51 2.79 2.33
CA PRO A 286 -16.18 4.05 3.00
C PRO A 286 -17.07 5.20 2.50
N PRO A 287 -17.14 6.32 3.24
CA PRO A 287 -17.71 7.55 2.71
C PRO A 287 -16.80 8.14 1.61
N ASP A 288 -17.33 9.08 0.82
CA ASP A 288 -16.64 9.71 -0.34
C ASP A 288 -15.23 10.22 -0.02
N THR A 289 -15.03 10.72 1.19
CA THR A 289 -13.71 11.03 1.74
C THR A 289 -13.67 10.61 3.21
N TYR A 290 -12.66 9.81 3.57
CA TYR A 290 -12.41 9.44 4.95
C TYR A 290 -10.95 9.67 5.31
N ARG A 291 -10.73 10.42 6.40
CA ARG A 291 -9.44 10.49 7.09
C ARG A 291 -9.72 10.51 8.58
N GLY A 292 -9.19 9.52 9.30
CA GLY A 292 -9.44 9.41 10.73
C GLY A 292 -9.06 8.04 11.26
N ARG A 293 -9.44 7.80 12.51
CA ARG A 293 -9.24 6.53 13.19
C ARG A 293 -10.54 5.73 13.11
N LEU A 294 -10.47 4.56 12.48
CA LEU A 294 -11.54 3.57 12.53
C LEU A 294 -11.27 2.65 13.72
N ALA A 295 -12.23 2.54 14.64
CA ALA A 295 -12.13 1.64 15.79
C ALA A 295 -13.42 0.84 15.94
N LEU A 296 -13.27 -0.47 16.13
CA LEU A 296 -14.32 -1.38 16.55
C LEU A 296 -13.88 -2.07 17.82
N ASP A 297 -14.82 -2.37 18.69
CA ASP A 297 -14.60 -3.09 19.94
C ASP A 297 -15.43 -4.36 19.99
N GLU A 298 -14.83 -5.42 20.50
CA GLU A 298 -15.49 -6.66 20.85
C GLU A 298 -15.90 -6.59 22.34
N ARG A 299 -17.20 -6.48 22.63
CA ARG A 299 -17.70 -6.25 23.98
C ARG A 299 -19.01 -6.99 24.23
N ARG A 300 -19.39 -7.12 25.50
CA ARG A 300 -20.73 -7.53 25.88
C ARG A 300 -21.63 -6.30 25.88
N PRO A 301 -22.68 -6.22 25.04
CA PRO A 301 -23.51 -5.02 24.94
C PRO A 301 -24.20 -4.59 26.25
N TRP A 302 -24.36 -5.51 27.20
CA TRP A 302 -25.01 -5.28 28.50
C TRP A 302 -24.03 -5.10 29.67
N ASP A 303 -22.72 -5.23 29.43
CA ASP A 303 -21.68 -5.22 30.46
C ASP A 303 -20.86 -3.92 30.34
N PRO A 304 -20.69 -3.13 31.42
CA PRO A 304 -19.87 -1.92 31.39
C PRO A 304 -18.36 -2.20 31.39
N ASP A 305 -17.95 -3.47 31.51
CA ASP A 305 -16.55 -3.86 31.51
C ASP A 305 -15.81 -3.45 30.20
N PRO A 306 -14.47 -3.27 30.26
CA PRO A 306 -13.67 -2.98 29.09
C PRO A 306 -13.85 -4.02 27.97
N PRO A 307 -13.66 -3.62 26.70
CA PRO A 307 -13.78 -4.55 25.58
C PRO A 307 -12.74 -5.68 25.67
N LEU A 308 -13.12 -6.87 25.20
CA LEU A 308 -12.25 -8.04 25.12
C LEU A 308 -11.12 -7.82 24.11
N ALA A 309 -11.47 -7.24 22.95
CA ALA A 309 -10.54 -6.92 21.88
C ALA A 309 -10.96 -5.60 21.19
N THR A 310 -9.98 -4.94 20.58
CA THR A 310 -10.21 -3.71 19.80
C THR A 310 -9.44 -3.82 18.48
N LEU A 311 -10.14 -3.59 17.36
CA LEU A 311 -9.52 -3.33 16.08
C LEU A 311 -9.53 -1.82 15.84
N ALA A 312 -8.37 -1.18 15.97
CA ALA A 312 -8.22 0.23 15.67
C ALA A 312 -7.20 0.42 14.53
N VAL A 313 -7.55 1.15 13.48
CA VAL A 313 -6.65 1.48 12.36
C VAL A 313 -6.76 2.95 12.01
N ASP A 314 -5.62 3.57 11.69
CA ASP A 314 -5.61 4.93 11.13
C ASP A 314 -5.79 4.83 9.62
N VAL A 315 -6.74 5.59 9.06
CA VAL A 315 -7.12 5.47 7.65
C VAL A 315 -7.07 6.83 6.97
N ASP A 316 -6.54 6.85 5.76
CA ASP A 316 -6.57 7.99 4.85
C ASP A 316 -6.92 7.52 3.43
N LEU A 317 -8.18 7.74 3.03
CA LEU A 317 -8.74 7.36 1.74
C LEU A 317 -8.77 8.51 0.74
N THR A 318 -7.99 9.56 0.98
CA THR A 318 -7.96 10.73 0.08
C THR A 318 -7.20 10.46 -1.23
N GLY A 319 -6.79 9.22 -1.49
CA GLY A 319 -6.14 8.80 -2.74
C GLY A 319 -7.09 8.50 -3.90
N PRO A 320 -6.55 8.42 -5.13
CA PRO A 320 -5.23 8.89 -5.57
C PRO A 320 -5.04 10.41 -5.37
N GLU A 321 -3.80 10.92 -5.45
CA GLU A 321 -3.55 12.36 -5.35
C GLU A 321 -4.32 13.13 -6.43
N GLN A 322 -4.95 14.21 -5.97
CA GLN A 322 -5.66 15.17 -6.81
C GLN A 322 -4.73 16.32 -7.20
N GLU A 323 -5.20 17.19 -8.10
CA GLU A 323 -4.42 18.34 -8.55
C GLU A 323 -4.05 19.27 -7.40
N GLY A 324 -2.80 19.73 -7.39
CA GLY A 324 -2.23 20.61 -6.37
C GLY A 324 -1.20 19.91 -5.48
N LEU A 325 -1.28 20.21 -4.18
CA LEU A 325 -0.38 19.70 -3.16
C LEU A 325 -0.66 18.23 -2.88
N SER A 326 0.38 17.45 -2.56
CA SER A 326 0.24 16.05 -2.14
C SER A 326 -0.46 15.92 -0.78
N ARG A 327 -1.00 14.73 -0.44
CA ARG A 327 -1.58 14.48 0.89
C ARG A 327 -0.63 14.85 2.01
N ALA A 328 0.66 14.54 1.87
CA ALA A 328 1.65 14.78 2.91
C ALA A 328 1.78 16.28 3.24
N GLU A 329 1.82 17.13 2.20
CA GLU A 329 1.86 18.58 2.34
C GLU A 329 0.54 19.11 2.92
N ARG A 330 -0.61 18.63 2.43
CA ARG A 330 -1.92 19.01 2.98
C ARG A 330 -2.03 18.67 4.47
N ARG A 331 -1.51 17.51 4.91
CA ARG A 331 -1.51 17.11 6.33
C ARG A 331 -0.72 18.09 7.18
N ARG A 332 0.50 18.46 6.76
CA ARG A 332 1.32 19.42 7.52
C ARG A 332 0.69 20.81 7.58
N LEU A 333 0.10 21.29 6.49
CA LEU A 333 -0.59 22.58 6.49
C LEU A 333 -1.78 22.62 7.45
N LEU A 334 -2.52 21.51 7.58
CA LEU A 334 -3.63 21.39 8.52
C LEU A 334 -3.17 21.22 9.97
N GLU A 335 -2.02 20.58 10.20
CA GLU A 335 -1.41 20.45 11.55
C GLU A 335 -0.78 21.76 12.04
N ALA A 336 -0.43 22.67 11.12
CA ALA A 336 0.15 23.98 11.41
C ALA A 336 -0.90 25.11 11.56
N ALA A 337 -2.19 24.82 11.32
CA ALA A 337 -3.30 25.78 11.35
C ALA A 337 -4.11 25.67 12.66
#